data_AF-A0A964G5Y5-F1
#
_entry.id   AF-A0A964G5Y5-F1
#
_cell.length_a   1.000
_cell.length_b   1.000
_cell.length_c   1.000
_cell.angle_alpha   90.00
_cell.angle_beta   90.00
_cell.angle_gamma   90.00
#
_symmetry.space_group_name_H-M   'P 1'
#
loop_
_entity.id
_entity.type
_entity.pdbx_description
1 polymer ?
#
loop_
_entity_poly.entity_id
_entity_poly.type
_entity_poly.pdbx_seq_one_letter_code
_entity_poly.pdbx_strand_id
1 'polypeptide(L)'
;MSERVQVAAKKPETKRENRPSQTQKTCPSQSISSPVEQILFLQRTIGNQAVGRLIKSGVLQAKLRIGQPGDIYEQEADRVAEQVMRMPEPQVSKETEVSN
;
A
#
# COMPACT_ATOMS: atom_id res chain seq x y z
N MET A 1 45.43 -55.05 24.57
CA MET A 1 45.72 -53.61 24.76
C MET A 1 45.08 -52.86 23.58
N SER A 2 44.50 -51.70 23.87
CA SER A 2 43.67 -50.75 23.11
C SER A 2 43.89 -50.69 21.59
N GLU A 3 42.91 -50.36 20.74
CA GLU A 3 42.35 -49.00 20.64
C GLU A 3 41.04 -48.97 19.81
N ARG A 4 40.10 -48.10 20.20
CA ARG A 4 38.77 -47.93 19.60
C ARG A 4 38.83 -47.10 18.31
N VAL A 5 38.18 -47.60 17.27
CA VAL A 5 37.82 -46.87 16.05
C VAL A 5 36.84 -45.73 16.39
N GLN A 6 37.15 -44.51 15.97
CA GLN A 6 36.21 -43.41 15.87
C GLN A 6 36.08 -42.99 14.40
N VAL A 7 34.90 -43.25 13.82
CA VAL A 7 34.47 -42.62 12.55
C VAL A 7 33.35 -41.65 12.92
N ALA A 8 33.65 -40.37 12.91
CA ALA A 8 32.65 -39.31 12.97
C ALA A 8 32.76 -38.49 11.67
N ALA A 9 31.82 -38.78 10.77
CA ALA A 9 31.59 -38.09 9.52
C ALA A 9 31.16 -36.64 9.74
N LYS A 10 31.72 -35.67 9.01
CA LYS A 10 31.07 -34.37 8.73
C LYS A 10 31.57 -33.74 7.43
N LYS A 11 30.67 -33.72 6.43
CA LYS A 11 30.34 -32.68 5.42
C LYS A 11 29.70 -33.37 4.19
N PRO A 12 28.90 -32.69 3.34
CA PRO A 12 28.51 -31.27 3.32
C PRO A 12 26.98 -31.11 3.43
N GLU A 13 26.47 -29.89 3.58
CA GLU A 13 25.24 -29.45 2.88
C GLU A 13 24.92 -27.98 3.20
N THR A 14 25.20 -27.15 2.20
CA THR A 14 24.73 -25.79 2.08
C THR A 14 23.25 -25.85 1.69
N LYS A 15 22.34 -25.90 2.68
CA LYS A 15 20.90 -25.81 2.43
C LYS A 15 20.32 -24.57 3.09
N ARG A 16 19.79 -23.71 2.22
CA ARG A 16 18.99 -22.52 2.50
C ARG A 16 18.04 -22.72 3.69
N GLU A 17 18.01 -21.74 4.58
CA GLU A 17 16.75 -21.29 5.16
C GLU A 17 16.79 -19.77 5.33
N ASN A 18 16.38 -19.07 4.27
CA ASN A 18 15.92 -17.69 4.40
C ASN A 18 14.58 -17.74 5.16
N ARG A 19 14.64 -17.66 6.49
CA ARG A 19 13.48 -17.26 7.27
C ARG A 19 13.33 -15.76 7.13
N PRO A 20 12.29 -15.23 6.48
CA PRO A 20 11.98 -13.81 6.65
C PRO A 20 11.64 -13.62 8.12
N SER A 21 12.41 -12.76 8.78
CA SER A 21 12.14 -12.27 10.12
C SER A 21 10.70 -11.83 10.19
N GLN A 22 9.90 -12.66 10.86
CA GLN A 22 8.66 -12.38 11.56
C GLN A 22 8.15 -10.95 11.31
N THR A 23 7.41 -10.79 10.21
CA THR A 23 6.70 -9.57 9.90
C THR A 23 5.88 -9.21 11.13
N GLN A 24 6.06 -7.99 11.62
CA GLN A 24 5.35 -7.47 12.77
C GLN A 24 3.86 -7.74 12.58
N LYS A 25 3.33 -8.68 13.37
CA LYS A 25 1.89 -8.90 13.46
C LYS A 25 1.32 -7.71 14.19
N THR A 26 1.01 -6.65 13.47
CA THR A 26 0.02 -5.68 13.92
C THR A 26 -1.32 -6.41 13.87
N CYS A 27 -1.66 -7.13 14.93
CA CYS A 27 -3.03 -7.55 15.15
C CYS A 27 -3.85 -6.28 15.38
N PRO A 28 -4.73 -5.84 14.46
CA PRO A 28 -5.64 -4.77 14.75
C PRO A 28 -6.78 -5.43 15.52
N SER A 29 -6.67 -5.53 16.85
CA SER A 29 -7.79 -6.00 17.70
C SER A 29 -8.80 -4.90 17.97
N GLN A 30 -8.74 -3.78 17.23
CA GLN A 30 -9.75 -2.75 17.27
C GLN A 30 -10.71 -3.06 16.14
N SER A 31 -11.94 -3.42 16.49
CA SER A 31 -13.05 -3.54 15.57
C SER A 31 -13.06 -2.32 14.65
N ILE A 32 -12.72 -2.50 13.38
CA ILE A 32 -12.70 -1.39 12.41
C ILE A 32 -14.16 -1.08 12.09
N SER A 33 -14.79 -0.33 12.99
CA SER A 33 -16.24 -0.11 13.02
C SER A 33 -16.69 0.89 11.96
N SER A 34 -15.76 1.70 11.43
CA SER A 34 -16.02 2.67 10.39
C SER A 34 -15.47 2.21 9.03
N PRO A 35 -16.27 2.24 7.94
CA PRO A 35 -15.79 1.99 6.59
C PRO A 35 -14.61 2.88 6.19
N VAL A 36 -14.55 4.11 6.71
CA VAL A 36 -13.46 5.06 6.44
C VAL A 36 -12.14 4.56 7.02
N GLU A 37 -12.16 4.02 8.25
CA GLU A 37 -10.97 3.46 8.89
C GLU A 37 -10.45 2.23 8.16
N GLN A 38 -11.35 1.41 7.59
CA GLN A 38 -10.96 0.24 6.78
C GLN A 38 -10.22 0.67 5.51
N ILE A 39 -10.73 1.71 4.85
CA ILE A 39 -10.12 2.26 3.64
C ILE A 39 -8.78 2.89 3.98
N LEU A 40 -8.67 3.67 5.05
CA LEU A 40 -7.41 4.29 5.48
C LEU A 40 -6.35 3.23 5.87
N PHE A 41 -6.75 2.16 6.56
CA PHE A 41 -5.87 1.05 6.85
C PHE A 41 -5.34 0.42 5.57
N LEU A 42 -6.24 0.11 4.62
CA LEU A 42 -5.87 -0.50 3.34
C LEU A 42 -4.94 0.41 2.53
N GLN A 43 -5.23 1.71 2.49
CA GLN A 43 -4.38 2.72 1.86
C GLN A 43 -2.97 2.76 2.48
N ARG A 44 -2.86 2.65 3.81
CA ARG A 44 -1.56 2.61 4.50
C ARG A 44 -0.79 1.31 4.24
N THR A 45 -1.49 0.19 4.05
CA THR A 45 -0.86 -1.12 3.82
C THR A 45 -0.47 -1.36 2.37
N ILE A 46 -1.35 -1.05 1.41
CA ILE A 46 -1.15 -1.38 -0.01
C ILE A 46 -1.07 -0.16 -0.93
N GLY A 47 -1.27 1.05 -0.39
CA GLY A 47 -1.21 2.31 -1.15
C GLY A 47 -2.52 2.68 -1.84
N ASN A 48 -2.73 3.99 -2.03
CA ASN A 48 -3.95 4.53 -2.67
C ASN A 48 -4.15 4.02 -4.11
N GLN A 49 -3.07 3.83 -4.87
CA GLN A 49 -3.17 3.31 -6.23
C GLN A 49 -3.72 1.88 -6.27
N ALA A 50 -3.28 1.02 -5.35
CA ALA A 50 -3.75 -0.36 -5.28
C ALA A 50 -5.22 -0.42 -4.84
N VAL A 51 -5.60 0.39 -3.86
CA VAL A 51 -7.01 0.55 -3.45
C VAL A 51 -7.87 0.98 -4.63
N GLY A 52 -7.42 1.96 -5.42
CA GLY A 52 -8.12 2.39 -6.63
C GLY A 52 -8.28 1.28 -7.67
N ARG A 53 -7.29 0.38 -7.82
CA ARG A 53 -7.41 -0.80 -8.70
C ARG A 53 -8.45 -1.79 -8.18
N LEU A 54 -8.52 -2.02 -6.87
CA LEU A 54 -9.52 -2.90 -6.26
C LEU A 54 -10.96 -2.36 -6.41
N ILE A 55 -11.12 -1.04 -6.37
CA ILE A 55 -12.40 -0.39 -6.67
C ILE A 55 -12.78 -0.59 -8.14
N LYS A 56 -11.83 -0.34 -9.05
CA LYS A 56 -12.06 -0.51 -10.50
C LYS A 56 -12.32 -1.96 -10.91
N SER A 57 -11.70 -2.93 -10.25
CA SER A 57 -11.93 -4.36 -10.51
C SER A 57 -13.21 -4.90 -9.86
N GLY A 58 -13.90 -4.09 -9.05
CA GLY A 58 -15.13 -4.47 -8.36
C GLY A 58 -14.92 -5.34 -7.11
N VAL A 59 -13.67 -5.64 -6.75
CA VAL A 59 -13.32 -6.37 -5.51
C VAL A 59 -13.72 -5.56 -4.28
N LEU A 60 -13.58 -4.22 -4.34
CA LEU A 60 -14.06 -3.30 -3.33
C LEU A 60 -15.17 -2.42 -3.92
N GLN A 61 -16.39 -2.54 -3.40
CA GLN A 61 -17.55 -1.79 -3.88
C GLN A 61 -17.67 -0.44 -3.15
N ALA A 62 -17.55 0.66 -3.89
CA ALA A 62 -17.87 1.99 -3.37
C ALA A 62 -19.39 2.21 -3.40
N LYS A 63 -19.97 2.68 -2.29
CA LYS A 63 -21.38 3.09 -2.24
C LYS A 63 -21.53 4.51 -2.81
N LEU A 64 -21.45 4.62 -4.13
CA LEU A 64 -21.61 5.88 -4.83
C LEU A 64 -23.11 6.21 -4.95
N ARG A 65 -23.56 7.32 -4.35
CA ARG A 65 -24.89 7.90 -4.59
C ARG A 65 -24.74 9.04 -5.58
N ILE A 66 -25.58 9.07 -6.61
CA ILE A 66 -25.64 10.19 -7.55
C ILE A 66 -26.51 11.28 -6.92
N GLY A 67 -25.99 12.51 -6.90
CA GLY A 67 -26.67 13.70 -6.42
C GLY A 67 -27.79 14.18 -7.36
N GLN A 68 -28.61 15.12 -6.90
CA GLN A 68 -29.56 15.80 -7.78
C GLN A 68 -28.87 16.97 -8.48
N PRO A 69 -29.29 17.35 -9.70
CA PRO A 69 -28.78 18.56 -10.34
C PRO A 69 -28.97 19.79 -9.43
N GLY A 70 -27.94 20.62 -9.31
CA GLY A 70 -27.91 21.83 -8.50
C GLY A 70 -27.69 21.59 -7.00
N ASP A 71 -27.26 20.39 -6.58
CA ASP A 71 -27.02 20.11 -5.18
C ASP A 71 -25.78 20.84 -4.61
N ILE A 72 -25.64 20.80 -3.28
CA ILE A 72 -24.54 21.48 -2.58
C ILE A 72 -23.16 20.91 -2.94
N TYR A 73 -23.11 19.65 -3.38
CA TYR A 73 -21.85 18.99 -3.73
C TYR A 73 -21.39 19.39 -5.13
N GLU A 74 -22.32 19.65 -6.05
CA GLU A 74 -22.04 20.26 -7.37
C GLU A 74 -21.43 21.65 -7.20
N GLN A 75 -22.04 22.51 -6.37
CA GLN A 75 -21.53 23.87 -6.12
C GLN A 75 -20.14 23.88 -5.47
N GLU A 76 -19.88 22.94 -4.54
CA GLU A 76 -18.55 22.82 -3.92
C GLU A 76 -17.52 22.29 -4.91
N ALA A 77 -17.89 21.33 -5.77
CA ALA A 77 -17.03 20.84 -6.82
C ALA A 77 -16.62 21.97 -7.79
N ASP A 78 -17.56 22.82 -8.18
CA ASP A 78 -17.29 23.99 -9.03
C ASP A 78 -16.33 24.97 -8.36
N ARG A 79 -16.54 25.26 -7.07
CA ARG A 79 -15.65 26.16 -6.30
C ARG A 79 -14.23 25.62 -6.24
N VAL A 80 -14.07 24.33 -5.96
CA VAL A 80 -12.75 23.68 -5.91
C VAL A 80 -12.09 23.67 -7.28
N ALA A 81 -12.85 23.38 -8.34
CA ALA A 81 -12.34 23.43 -9.71
C ALA A 81 -11.82 24.83 -10.06
N GLU A 82 -12.58 25.87 -9.73
CA GLU A 82 -12.16 27.26 -9.96
C GLU A 82 -10.89 27.61 -9.18
N GLN A 83 -10.76 27.11 -7.95
CA GLN A 83 -9.55 27.27 -7.16
C GLN A 83 -8.34 26.62 -7.83
N VAL A 84 -8.46 25.37 -8.30
CA VAL A 84 -7.37 24.65 -8.97
C VAL A 84 -6.98 25.34 -10.28
N MET A 85 -7.94 25.86 -11.05
CA MET A 85 -7.65 26.59 -12.30
C MET A 85 -6.90 27.90 -12.09
N ARG A 86 -7.03 28.51 -10.89
CA ARG A 86 -6.28 29.70 -10.51
C ARG A 86 -4.92 29.41 -9.90
N MET A 87 -4.62 28.16 -9.56
CA MET A 87 -3.32 27.80 -9.01
C MET A 87 -2.26 27.85 -10.11
N PRO A 88 -1.07 28.42 -9.83
CA PRO A 88 0.04 28.39 -10.77
C PRO A 88 0.45 26.94 -11.05
N GLU A 89 0.93 26.68 -12.28
CA GLU A 89 1.41 25.35 -12.63
C GLU A 89 2.48 24.89 -11.62
N PRO A 90 2.36 23.66 -11.08
CA PRO A 90 3.37 23.12 -10.21
C PRO A 90 4.69 23.03 -10.99
N GLN A 91 5.74 23.66 -10.46
CA GLN A 91 7.09 23.63 -11.02
C GLN A 91 7.60 22.17 -10.95
N VAL A 92 7.45 21.43 -12.04
CA VAL A 92 8.06 20.10 -12.18
C VAL A 92 9.55 20.31 -12.42
N SER A 93 10.36 20.15 -11.37
CA SER A 93 11.81 20.12 -11.49
C SER A 93 12.22 18.90 -12.31
N LYS A 94 12.50 19.14 -13.60
CA LYS A 94 13.17 18.18 -14.48
C LYS A 94 14.66 18.18 -14.15
N GLU A 95 15.02 17.48 -13.09
CA GLU A 95 16.42 17.26 -12.72
C GLU A 95 16.81 15.87 -13.19
N THR A 96 17.08 15.74 -14.50
CA THR A 96 17.79 14.62 -15.12
C THR A 96 18.13 14.98 -16.58
N GLU A 97 19.30 15.60 -16.76
CA GLU A 97 20.11 15.71 -17.99
C GLU A 97 21.31 16.59 -17.56
N VAL A 98 22.59 16.20 -17.50
CA VAL A 98 23.50 15.49 -18.42
C VAL A 98 24.74 15.10 -17.58
N SER A 99 25.10 13.82 -17.42
CA SER A 99 26.08 13.01 -18.17
C SER A 99 27.59 13.33 -17.97
N ASN A 100 28.31 12.29 -17.49
CA ASN A 100 29.74 11.92 -17.56
C ASN A 100 30.85 12.90 -17.14
#